data_AF-A0ABD1PFW5-F1
#
_entry.id   AF-A0ABD1PFW5-F1
#
_cell.length_a   1.000
_cell.length_b   1.000
_cell.length_c   1.000
_cell.angle_alpha   90.00
_cell.angle_beta   90.00
_cell.angle_gamma   90.00
#
_symmetry.space_group_name_H-M   'P 1'
#
loop_
_entity.id
_entity.type
_entity.pdbx_description
1 polymer ?
#
loop_
_entity_poly.entity_id
_entity_poly.type
_entity_poly.pdbx_seq_one_letter_code
_entity_poly.pdbx_strand_id
1 'polypeptide(L)'
;MESKQEGNEYEDLLPVMAEKLDVDAFVEELCGGFRVLADPTGGLITPASLQKNSAFFECKKLFVVHLSERENFVVPKNLKLLAVPLFELYDNVVKRAPIVALSNMLF
;
A
#
# COMPACT_ATOMS: atom_id res chain seq x y z
N MET A 1 0.81 1.90 -39.56
CA MET A 1 1.56 1.30 -38.43
C MET A 1 0.97 1.89 -37.18
N GLU A 2 -0.06 1.25 -36.62
CA GLU A 2 -0.59 1.63 -35.30
C GLU A 2 0.29 0.97 -34.24
N SER A 3 0.98 1.81 -33.48
CA SER A 3 1.74 1.41 -32.31
C SER A 3 0.76 0.96 -31.21
N LYS A 4 0.71 -0.35 -30.93
CA LYS A 4 0.10 -0.90 -29.72
C LYS A 4 0.85 -0.30 -28.51
N GLN A 5 0.17 0.55 -27.74
CA GLN A 5 0.60 0.86 -26.38
C GLN A 5 0.34 -0.38 -25.53
N GLU A 6 1.40 -1.06 -25.09
CA GLU A 6 1.33 -1.99 -23.95
C GLU A 6 1.00 -1.15 -22.71
N GLY A 7 -0.29 -1.08 -22.38
CA GLY A 7 -0.75 -0.54 -21.10
C GLY A 7 -0.43 -1.57 -20.03
N ASN A 8 0.28 -1.16 -18.98
CA ASN A 8 0.36 -1.94 -17.75
C ASN A 8 -1.08 -2.21 -17.28
N GLU A 9 -1.57 -3.44 -17.44
CA GLU A 9 -2.85 -3.86 -16.88
C GLU A 9 -2.70 -3.86 -15.36
N TYR A 10 -3.57 -3.11 -14.69
CA TYR A 10 -3.64 -3.13 -13.22
C TYR A 10 -4.38 -4.39 -12.79
N GLU A 11 -3.87 -5.10 -11.79
CA GLU A 11 -4.56 -6.23 -11.18
C GLU A 11 -5.72 -5.75 -10.29
N ASP A 12 -6.88 -6.42 -10.37
CA ASP A 12 -8.01 -6.14 -9.49
C ASP A 12 -7.87 -6.89 -8.16
N LEU A 13 -7.44 -6.15 -7.14
CA LEU A 13 -7.19 -6.68 -5.80
C LEU A 13 -8.36 -6.45 -4.83
N LEU A 14 -9.44 -5.81 -5.27
CA LEU A 14 -10.62 -5.56 -4.43
C LEU A 14 -11.18 -6.86 -3.82
N PRO A 15 -11.26 -8.00 -4.55
CA PRO A 15 -11.76 -9.25 -3.98
C PRO A 15 -10.89 -9.77 -2.83
N VAL A 16 -9.57 -9.71 -2.99
CA VAL A 16 -8.60 -10.16 -1.97
C VAL A 16 -8.68 -9.27 -0.74
N MET A 17 -8.85 -7.96 -0.92
CA MET A 17 -9.00 -7.02 0.19
C MET A 17 -10.32 -7.26 0.93
N ALA A 18 -11.43 -7.43 0.22
CA ALA A 18 -12.74 -7.70 0.83
C ALA A 18 -12.75 -9.03 1.61
N GLU A 19 -12.08 -10.07 1.10
CA GLU A 19 -11.91 -11.34 1.81
C GLU A 19 -11.08 -11.17 3.08
N LYS A 20 -9.99 -10.40 3.01
CA LYS A 20 -9.12 -10.13 4.16
C LYS A 20 -9.76 -9.23 5.20
N LEU A 21 -10.70 -8.37 4.80
CA LEU A 21 -11.26 -7.33 5.64
C LEU A 21 -12.70 -7.54 6.11
N ASP A 22 -13.46 -8.58 5.81
CA ASP A 22 -14.93 -8.47 5.88
C ASP A 22 -15.46 -7.37 4.94
N VAL A 23 -16.51 -7.71 4.19
CA VAL A 23 -16.95 -6.89 3.05
C VAL A 23 -17.44 -5.51 3.51
N ASP A 24 -18.17 -5.45 4.62
CA ASP A 24 -18.75 -4.20 5.09
C ASP A 24 -17.67 -3.26 5.64
N ALA A 25 -16.73 -3.80 6.41
CA ALA A 25 -15.59 -3.03 6.92
C ALA A 25 -14.65 -2.58 5.79
N PHE A 26 -14.42 -3.42 4.78
CA PHE A 26 -13.67 -3.05 3.59
C PHE A 26 -14.31 -1.86 2.85
N VAL A 27 -15.62 -1.93 2.60
CA VAL A 27 -16.35 -0.86 1.90
C VAL A 27 -16.34 0.43 2.70
N GLU A 28 -16.47 0.36 4.02
CA GLU A 28 -16.40 1.53 4.91
C GLU A 28 -15.03 2.23 4.82
N GLU A 29 -13.94 1.48 4.96
CA GLU A 29 -12.57 2.01 4.87
C GLU A 29 -12.26 2.57 3.47
N LEU A 30 -12.67 1.87 2.42
CA LEU A 30 -12.49 2.31 1.03
C LEU A 30 -13.24 3.63 0.77
N CYS A 31 -14.50 3.71 1.20
CA CYS A 31 -15.29 4.94 1.12
C CYS A 31 -14.67 6.07 1.95
N GLY A 32 -14.11 5.75 3.13
CA GLY A 32 -13.38 6.68 3.97
C GLY A 32 -12.19 7.30 3.25
N GLY A 33 -11.35 6.47 2.62
CA GLY A 33 -10.21 6.91 1.82
C GLY A 33 -10.60 7.85 0.67
N PHE A 34 -11.61 7.49 -0.13
CA PHE A 34 -12.07 8.34 -1.23
C PHE A 34 -12.64 9.68 -0.75
N ARG A 35 -13.35 9.69 0.38
CA ARG A 35 -13.90 10.91 0.97
C ARG A 35 -12.82 11.89 1.40
N VAL A 36 -11.69 11.39 1.90
CA VAL A 36 -10.53 12.24 2.24
C VAL A 36 -9.88 12.84 0.98
N LEU A 37 -9.84 12.08 -0.12
CA LEU A 37 -9.26 12.55 -1.39
C LEU A 37 -10.18 13.50 -2.17
N ALA A 38 -11.48 13.41 -1.94
CA ALA A 38 -12.47 14.24 -2.60
C ALA A 38 -12.38 15.71 -2.18
N ASP A 39 -12.78 16.59 -3.09
CA ASP A 39 -13.09 17.97 -2.74
C ASP A 39 -14.28 17.98 -1.76
N PRO A 40 -14.16 18.59 -0.56
CA PRO A 40 -15.24 18.58 0.43
C PRO A 40 -16.50 19.29 -0.04
N THR A 41 -16.40 20.18 -1.03
CA THR A 41 -17.55 20.92 -1.54
C THR A 41 -18.31 20.11 -2.59
N GLY A 42 -17.59 19.54 -3.57
CA GLY A 42 -18.18 18.78 -4.65
C GLY A 42 -18.36 17.29 -4.38
N GLY A 43 -17.71 16.72 -3.36
CA GLY A 43 -17.68 15.27 -3.10
C GLY A 43 -16.98 14.46 -4.19
N LEU A 44 -16.29 15.11 -5.13
CA LEU A 44 -15.61 14.50 -6.26
C LEU A 44 -14.09 14.58 -6.08
N ILE A 45 -13.39 13.53 -6.50
CA ILE A 45 -11.93 13.56 -6.59
C ILE A 45 -11.57 14.31 -7.87
N THR A 46 -10.97 15.49 -7.69
CA THR A 46 -10.44 16.32 -8.79
C THR A 46 -8.91 16.25 -8.77
N PRO A 47 -8.22 16.56 -9.88
CA PRO A 47 -6.76 16.63 -9.86
C PRO A 47 -6.22 17.56 -8.77
N ALA A 48 -6.91 18.68 -8.51
CA ALA A 48 -6.55 19.63 -7.47
C ALA A 48 -6.79 19.08 -6.04
N SER A 49 -7.94 18.44 -5.78
CA SER A 49 -8.20 17.84 -4.46
C SER A 49 -7.26 16.68 -4.19
N LEU A 50 -6.99 15.85 -5.20
CA LEU A 50 -6.05 14.75 -5.12
C LEU A 50 -4.64 15.25 -4.79
N GLN A 51 -4.12 16.23 -5.54
CA GLN A 51 -2.79 16.81 -5.28
C GLN A 51 -2.68 17.42 -3.87
N LYS A 52 -3.71 18.13 -3.44
CA LYS A 52 -3.73 18.78 -2.13
C LYS A 52 -3.88 17.80 -0.97
N ASN A 53 -4.80 16.84 -1.10
CA ASN A 53 -5.20 15.98 0.02
C ASN A 53 -4.32 14.73 0.13
N SER A 54 -3.68 14.29 -0.98
CA SER A 54 -2.71 13.18 -0.94
C SER A 54 -1.49 13.47 -0.06
N ALA A 55 -1.15 14.75 0.17
CA ALA A 55 -0.08 15.14 1.10
C ALA A 55 -0.33 14.70 2.56
N PHE A 56 -1.58 14.43 2.93
CA PHE A 56 -1.95 13.92 4.25
C PHE A 56 -1.89 12.39 4.35
N PHE A 57 -1.66 11.69 3.24
CA PHE A 57 -1.40 10.25 3.26
C PHE A 57 0.09 10.00 3.48
N GLU A 58 0.41 9.11 4.42
CA GLU A 58 1.78 8.61 4.58
C GLU A 58 2.17 7.76 3.36
N CYS A 59 2.74 8.39 2.33
CA CYS A 59 3.37 7.66 1.23
C CYS A 59 4.67 7.01 1.72
N LYS A 60 4.61 5.74 2.10
CA LYS A 60 5.79 4.96 2.46
C LYS A 60 6.41 4.35 1.21
N LYS A 61 7.61 4.81 0.87
CA LYS A 61 8.38 4.28 -0.26
C LYS A 61 9.20 3.08 0.19
N LEU A 62 8.95 1.93 -0.44
CA LEU A 62 9.72 0.70 -0.25
C LEU A 62 10.82 0.60 -1.31
N PHE A 63 11.95 0.03 -0.90
CA PHE A 63 13.07 -0.24 -1.80
C PHE A 63 13.55 -1.67 -1.58
N VAL A 64 13.78 -2.39 -2.67
CA VAL A 64 14.46 -3.69 -2.64
C VAL A 64 15.96 -3.42 -2.58
N VAL A 65 16.59 -3.76 -1.46
CA VAL A 65 18.03 -3.62 -1.26
C VAL A 65 18.66 -5.00 -1.50
N HIS A 66 19.53 -5.08 -2.50
CA HIS A 66 20.33 -6.28 -2.76
C HIS A 66 21.51 -6.30 -1.79
N LEU A 67 21.64 -7.37 -1.01
CA LEU A 67 22.76 -7.58 -0.08
C LEU A 67 23.85 -8.42 -0.75
N SER A 68 25.11 -8.13 -0.43
CA SER A 68 26.25 -8.99 -0.79
C SER A 68 26.17 -10.32 -0.03
N GLU A 69 26.95 -11.33 -0.44
CA GLU A 69 26.97 -12.65 0.24
C GLU A 69 27.22 -12.55 1.75
N ARG A 70 27.93 -11.52 2.21
CA ARG A 70 28.16 -11.22 3.63
C ARG A 70 28.11 -9.71 3.86
N GLU A 71 27.31 -9.28 4.83
CA GLU A 71 27.17 -7.88 5.24
C GLU A 71 27.07 -7.81 6.78
N ASN A 72 27.57 -6.73 7.39
CA ASN A 72 27.48 -6.54 8.85
C ASN A 72 26.47 -5.44 9.18
N PHE A 73 25.50 -5.76 10.03
CA PHE A 73 24.50 -4.80 10.50
C PHE A 73 24.75 -4.44 11.96
N VAL A 74 24.82 -3.14 12.25
CA VAL A 74 24.86 -2.63 13.63
C VAL A 74 23.43 -2.30 14.06
N VAL A 75 22.94 -3.02 15.07
CA VAL A 75 21.59 -2.84 15.61
C VAL A 75 21.67 -2.09 16.95
N PRO A 76 21.00 -0.94 17.11
CA PRO A 76 20.90 -0.24 18.39
C PRO A 76 20.34 -1.14 19.50
N LYS A 77 20.77 -0.94 20.75
CA LYS A 77 20.43 -1.83 21.88
C LYS A 77 18.92 -1.94 22.17
N ASN A 78 18.14 -0.93 21.79
CA ASN A 78 16.68 -0.90 21.94
C ASN A 78 15.92 -1.48 20.74
N LEU A 79 16.64 -1.94 19.70
CA LEU A 79 16.06 -2.51 18.49
C LEU A 79 16.48 -3.96 18.30
N LYS A 80 15.67 -4.68 17.54
CA LYS A 80 15.93 -6.06 17.13
C LYS A 80 15.82 -6.15 15.62
N LEU A 81 16.83 -6.74 14.98
CA LEU A 81 16.75 -7.12 13.57
C LEU A 81 16.15 -8.51 13.48
N LEU A 82 15.01 -8.62 12.81
CA LEU A 82 14.28 -9.87 12.65
C LEU A 82 14.24 -10.23 11.16
N ALA A 83 14.69 -11.43 10.82
CA ALA A 83 14.42 -12.02 9.51
C ALA A 83 13.03 -12.66 9.58
N VAL A 84 12.08 -12.09 8.83
CA VAL A 84 10.70 -12.56 8.80
C VAL A 84 10.44 -13.17 7.43
N PRO A 85 10.02 -14.45 7.35
CA PRO A 85 9.67 -15.04 6.08
C PRO A 85 8.38 -14.42 5.52
N LEU A 86 8.26 -14.36 4.19
CA LEU A 86 7.16 -13.65 3.51
C LEU A 86 5.76 -14.17 3.91
N PHE A 87 5.59 -15.47 4.16
CA PHE A 87 4.29 -16.04 4.52
C PHE A 87 3.77 -15.51 5.87
N GLU A 88 4.65 -15.18 6.83
CA GLU A 88 4.22 -14.59 8.11
C GLU A 88 3.71 -13.14 7.96
N LEU A 89 4.16 -12.44 6.91
CA LEU A 89 3.70 -11.10 6.58
C LEU A 89 2.32 -11.12 5.92
N TYR A 90 1.99 -12.18 5.19
CA TYR A 90 0.71 -12.32 4.49
C TYR A 90 -0.48 -12.43 5.46
N ASP A 91 -0.32 -13.14 6.57
CA ASP A 91 -1.38 -13.45 7.53
C ASP A 91 -1.62 -12.37 8.61
N ASN A 92 -0.82 -11.28 8.63
CA ASN A 92 -0.81 -10.30 9.73
C ASN A 92 -1.08 -8.85 9.30
N VAL A 93 -2.09 -8.64 8.45
CA VAL A 93 -2.51 -7.29 7.98
C VAL A 93 -2.90 -6.35 9.14
N VAL A 94 -3.43 -6.90 10.23
CA VAL A 94 -3.96 -6.15 11.38
C VAL A 94 -2.86 -5.68 12.37
N LYS A 95 -1.71 -6.36 12.45
CA LYS A 95 -0.70 -6.12 13.53
C LYS A 95 0.61 -5.49 13.07
N ARG A 96 0.95 -5.52 11.78
CA ARG A 96 2.24 -5.03 11.26
C ARG A 96 2.09 -3.98 10.17
N ALA A 97 1.36 -2.91 10.51
CA ALA A 97 1.28 -1.65 9.76
C ALA A 97 0.78 -1.75 8.30
N PRO A 98 0.10 -0.72 7.78
CA PRO A 98 -0.43 -0.66 6.40
C PRO A 98 0.62 -0.76 5.27
N ILE A 99 1.91 -0.96 5.59
CA ILE A 99 3.02 -1.01 4.63
C ILE A 99 2.99 -2.29 3.79
N VAL A 100 2.67 -3.44 4.40
CA VAL A 100 2.61 -4.73 3.69
C VAL A 100 1.35 -4.83 2.83
N ALA A 101 0.25 -4.18 3.25
CA ALA A 101 -0.96 -4.09 2.44
C ALA A 101 -0.70 -3.27 1.16
N LEU A 102 0.05 -2.16 1.27
CA LEU A 102 0.37 -1.31 0.11
C LEU A 102 1.41 -1.92 -0.84
N SER A 103 2.33 -2.77 -0.37
CA SER A 103 3.24 -3.49 -1.29
C SER A 103 2.52 -4.45 -2.20
N ASN A 104 1.37 -4.99 -1.79
CA ASN A 104 0.53 -5.80 -2.67
C ASN A 104 -0.27 -4.96 -3.66
N MET A 105 -0.29 -3.63 -3.56
CA MET A 105 -1.01 -2.72 -4.47
C MET A 105 -0.13 -2.24 -5.65
N LEU A 106 1.16 -2.61 -5.66
CA LEU A 106 2.17 -2.18 -6.65
C LEU A 106 2.80 -3.35 -7.42
N PHE A 107 2.30 -4.57 -7.25
CA PHE A 107 2.58 -5.70 -8.12
C PHE A 107 1.27 -6.15 -8.76
#